data_AF-A0A183JRU3-F1
#
_entry.id   AF-A0A183JRU3-F1
#
_cell.length_a   1.000
_cell.length_b   1.000
_cell.length_c   1.000
_cell.angle_alpha   90.00
_cell.angle_beta   90.00
_cell.angle_gamma   90.00
#
_symmetry.space_group_name_H-M   'P 1'
#
loop_
_entity.id
_entity.type
_entity.pdbx_description
1 polymer ?
#
loop_
_entity_poly.entity_id
_entity_poly.type
_entity_poly.pdbx_seq_one_letter_code
_entity_poly.pdbx_strand_id
1 'polypeptide(L)'
;MLESDRRQKIHVSVIHDPPYAVRLGRNKWTGYCVEVFEEIARRLNIDYEFVEQTDGDYGTRLENGRWSGMIGQVSRKVRSVNR
;
A
#
# COMPACT_ATOMS: atom_id res chain seq x y z
N MET A 1 -19.96 27.29 -5.92
CA MET A 1 -20.08 25.82 -6.06
C MET A 1 -18.68 25.32 -6.31
N LEU A 2 -18.00 24.82 -5.27
CA LEU A 2 -16.59 24.43 -5.34
C LEU A 2 -16.52 22.99 -5.86
N GLU A 3 -16.08 22.84 -7.10
CA GLU A 3 -15.57 21.56 -7.58
C GLU A 3 -14.18 21.32 -6.99
N SER A 4 -13.95 20.08 -6.56
CA SER A 4 -12.63 19.45 -6.37
C SER A 4 -11.96 19.57 -5.01
N ASP A 5 -12.50 18.88 -4.01
CA ASP A 5 -11.68 18.27 -2.95
C ASP A 5 -11.65 16.74 -3.15
N ARG A 6 -11.15 16.32 -4.32
CA ARG A 6 -10.99 14.88 -4.61
C ARG A 6 -9.76 14.38 -3.85
N ARG A 7 -9.94 14.04 -2.58
CA ARG A 7 -8.91 13.33 -1.81
C ARG A 7 -8.55 12.04 -2.54
N GLN A 8 -7.30 11.97 -2.98
CA GLN A 8 -6.79 10.78 -3.62
C GLN A 8 -6.51 9.73 -2.55
N LYS A 9 -7.20 8.60 -2.62
CA LYS A 9 -6.93 7.47 -1.72
C LYS A 9 -5.50 6.97 -1.91
N ILE A 10 -4.76 6.84 -0.82
CA ILE A 10 -3.43 6.25 -0.83
C ILE A 10 -3.55 4.72 -0.92
N HIS A 11 -2.83 4.13 -1.87
CA HIS A 11 -2.72 2.68 -1.98
C HIS A 11 -1.62 2.16 -1.08
N VAL A 12 -1.98 1.32 -0.11
CA VAL A 12 -1.06 0.72 0.85
C VAL A 12 -0.87 -0.74 0.47
N SER A 13 0.26 -1.07 -0.13
CA SER A 13 0.56 -2.46 -0.45
C SER A 13 0.85 -3.26 0.82
N VAL A 14 0.31 -4.48 0.93
CA VAL A 14 0.43 -5.33 2.12
C VAL A 14 0.66 -6.80 1.74
N ILE A 15 1.46 -7.51 2.53
CA ILE A 15 1.68 -8.96 2.46
C ILE A 15 1.20 -9.57 3.78
N HIS A 16 0.65 -10.78 3.73
CA HIS A 16 0.36 -11.56 4.93
C HIS A 16 1.65 -12.08 5.56
N ASP A 17 2.13 -11.37 6.57
CA ASP A 17 3.37 -11.64 7.28
C ASP A 17 3.18 -11.39 8.79
N PRO A 18 2.68 -12.40 9.54
CA PRO A 18 2.52 -12.29 10.98
C PRO A 18 3.87 -12.13 11.71
N PRO A 19 3.95 -11.32 12.79
CA PRO A 19 2.85 -10.58 13.43
C PRO A 19 2.65 -9.16 12.89
N TYR A 20 3.35 -8.79 11.81
CA TYR A 20 3.41 -7.42 11.29
C TYR A 20 2.15 -7.03 10.51
N ALA A 21 1.65 -7.94 9.68
CA ALA A 21 0.43 -7.78 8.89
C ALA A 21 -0.32 -9.11 8.75
N VAL A 22 -1.50 -9.19 9.36
CA VAL A 22 -2.34 -10.39 9.42
C VAL A 22 -3.66 -10.11 8.71
N ARG A 23 -4.06 -11.02 7.82
CA ARG A 23 -5.28 -10.87 7.02
C ARG A 23 -6.46 -11.42 7.81
N LEU A 24 -7.43 -10.56 8.12
CA LEU A 24 -8.65 -10.91 8.86
C LEU A 24 -9.86 -11.17 7.96
N GLY A 25 -9.76 -10.78 6.70
CA GLY A 25 -10.82 -10.92 5.71
C GLY A 25 -10.55 -10.06 4.49
N ARG A 26 -11.55 -9.92 3.61
CA ARG A 26 -11.43 -9.09 2.41
C ARG A 26 -11.16 -7.63 2.83
N ASN A 27 -9.99 -7.12 2.44
CA ASN A 27 -9.53 -5.76 2.76
C ASN A 27 -9.50 -5.43 4.26
N LYS A 28 -9.41 -6.44 5.15
CA LYS A 28 -9.29 -6.25 6.60
C LYS A 28 -7.98 -6.83 7.08
N TRP A 29 -7.19 -6.00 7.75
CA TRP A 29 -5.84 -6.31 8.20
C TRP A 29 -5.66 -5.91 9.66
N THR A 30 -4.75 -6.58 10.37
CA THR A 30 -4.28 -6.23 11.71
C THR A 30 -2.79 -6.55 11.82
N GLY A 31 -2.18 -6.38 12.99
CA GLY A 31 -0.76 -6.58 13.22
C GLY A 31 -0.04 -5.26 13.42
N TYR A 32 1.19 -5.35 13.92
CA TYR A 32 1.94 -4.19 14.41
C TYR A 32 2.08 -3.08 13.35
N CYS A 33 2.49 -3.44 12.13
CA CYS A 33 2.72 -2.45 11.07
C CYS A 33 1.40 -1.85 10.55
N VAL A 34 0.33 -2.64 10.54
CA VAL A 34 -1.00 -2.18 10.15
C VAL A 34 -1.49 -1.14 11.16
N GLU A 35 -1.50 -1.44 12.45
CA GLU A 35 -2.00 -0.55 13.49
C GLU A 35 -1.21 0.76 13.57
N VAL A 36 0.12 0.69 13.42
CA VAL A 36 0.98 1.90 13.33
C VAL A 36 0.60 2.75 12.12
N PHE A 37 0.39 2.15 10.95
CA PHE A 37 -0.01 2.88 9.76
C PHE A 37 -1.40 3.50 9.91
N GLU A 38 -2.38 2.77 10.46
CA GLU A 38 -3.73 3.28 10.67
C GLU A 38 -3.74 4.49 11.62
N GLU A 39 -2.91 4.47 12.67
CA GLU A 39 -2.76 5.62 13.57
C GLU A 39 -2.13 6.83 12.86
N ILE A 40 -1.15 6.61 11.97
CA ILE A 40 -0.58 7.67 11.14
C ILE A 40 -1.65 8.24 10.20
N ALA A 41 -2.39 7.38 9.49
CA ALA A 41 -3.43 7.78 8.55
C ALA A 41 -4.53 8.58 9.25
N ARG A 42 -4.95 8.15 10.45
CA ARG A 42 -5.92 8.85 11.29
C ARG A 42 -5.44 10.23 11.70
N ARG A 43 -4.18 10.36 12.17
CA ARG A 43 -3.60 11.65 12.58
C ARG A 43 -3.45 12.63 11.42
N LEU A 44 -3.14 12.12 10.24
CA LEU A 44 -2.95 12.93 9.03
C LEU A 44 -4.22 13.09 8.19
N ASN A 45 -5.33 12.48 8.60
CA ASN A 45 -6.61 12.49 7.87
C ASN A 45 -6.47 12.01 6.42
N ILE A 46 -5.74 10.90 6.24
CA ILE A 46 -5.47 10.25 4.96
C ILE A 46 -6.54 9.19 4.68
N ASP A 47 -7.19 9.27 3.52
CA ASP A 47 -7.99 8.16 2.99
C ASP A 47 -7.05 7.12 2.34
N TYR A 48 -7.23 5.84 2.65
CA TYR A 48 -6.39 4.77 2.14
C TYR A 48 -7.18 3.49 1.80
N GLU A 49 -6.53 2.60 1.06
CA GLU A 49 -6.97 1.22 0.91
C GLU A 49 -5.78 0.26 0.89
N PHE A 50 -5.93 -0.89 1.57
CA PHE A 50 -4.95 -1.97 1.50
C PHE A 50 -5.09 -2.73 0.19
N VAL A 51 -3.97 -2.91 -0.51
CA VAL A 51 -3.86 -3.70 -1.73
C VAL A 51 -2.95 -4.88 -1.45
N GLU A 52 -3.54 -6.07 -1.39
CA GLU A 52 -2.81 -7.30 -1.08
C GLU A 52 -1.89 -7.71 -2.23
N GLN A 53 -0.65 -8.03 -1.90
CA GLN A 53 0.28 -8.70 -2.79
C GLN A 53 0.17 -10.21 -2.60
N THR A 54 -0.68 -10.84 -3.43
CA THR A 54 -1.15 -12.22 -3.23
C THR A 54 -0.07 -13.29 -3.46
N ASP A 55 1.01 -12.96 -4.16
CA ASP A 55 2.14 -13.87 -4.36
C ASP A 55 3.11 -13.89 -3.16
N GLY A 56 2.94 -12.97 -2.19
CA GLY A 56 3.83 -12.84 -1.04
C GLY A 56 5.25 -12.34 -1.37
N ASP A 57 5.52 -11.92 -2.60
CA ASP A 57 6.83 -11.44 -3.02
C ASP A 57 7.02 -9.97 -2.60
N TYR A 58 7.97 -9.71 -1.71
CA TYR A 58 8.40 -8.34 -1.39
C TYR A 58 9.00 -7.66 -2.62
N GLY A 59 9.77 -8.39 -3.42
CA GLY A 59 10.39 -7.91 -4.64
C GLY A 59 11.88 -8.24 -4.73
N THR A 60 12.28 -8.66 -5.92
CA THR A 60 13.67 -8.88 -6.32
C THR A 60 14.05 -7.87 -7.41
N ARG A 61 15.29 -7.40 -7.39
CA ARG A 61 15.82 -6.56 -8.46
C ARG A 61 16.11 -7.42 -9.69
N LEU A 62 15.41 -7.12 -10.78
CA LEU A 62 15.58 -7.80 -12.06
C LEU A 62 16.81 -7.24 -12.79
N GLU A 63 17.35 -8.02 -13.74
CA GLU A 63 18.50 -7.62 -14.56
C GLU A 63 18.26 -6.30 -15.32
N ASN A 64 17.02 -6.04 -15.73
CA ASN A 64 16.62 -4.79 -16.39
C ASN A 64 16.53 -3.58 -15.43
N GLY A 65 16.95 -3.73 -14.18
CA GLY A 65 16.97 -2.68 -13.16
C GLY A 65 15.61 -2.38 -12.52
N ARG A 66 14.52 -3.05 -12.93
CA ARG A 66 13.20 -2.93 -12.30
C ARG A 66 13.09 -3.86 -11.10
N TRP A 67 12.07 -3.62 -10.27
CA TRP A 67 11.72 -4.47 -9.14
C TRP A 67 10.46 -5.31 -9.42
N SER A 68 10.47 -6.57 -8.98
CA SER A 68 9.27 -7.41 -8.86
C SER A 68 8.53 -7.12 -7.55
N GLY A 69 7.49 -7.92 -7.25
CA GLY A 69 6.83 -7.92 -5.96
C GLY A 69 6.19 -6.59 -5.55
N MET A 70 5.98 -6.46 -4.24
CA MET A 70 5.46 -5.25 -3.58
C MET A 70 6.28 -4.00 -3.94
N ILE A 71 7.62 -4.07 -3.87
CA ILE A 71 8.52 -2.95 -4.21
C ILE A 71 8.28 -2.49 -5.65
N GLY A 72 8.12 -3.44 -6.57
CA GLY A 72 7.79 -3.18 -7.96
C GLY A 72 6.45 -2.46 -8.14
N GLN A 73 5.43 -2.84 -7.37
CA GLN A 73 4.11 -2.20 -7.43
C GLN A 73 4.18 -0.73 -7.02
N VAL A 74 4.83 -0.44 -5.88
CA VAL A 74 5.01 0.93 -5.38
C VAL A 74 5.81 1.76 -6.38
N SER A 75 6.92 1.21 -6.90
CA SER A 75 7.79 1.90 -7.87
C SER A 75 7.08 2.29 -9.17
N ARG A 76 6.12 1.48 -9.63
CA ARG A 76 5.32 1.78 -10.84
C ARG A 76 4.30 2.88 -10.59
N LYS A 77 3.60 2.88 -9.45
CA LYS A 77 2.57 3.88 -9.15
C LYS A 77 3.15 5.29 -8.96
N VAL A 78 4.36 5.40 -8.41
CA VAL A 78 5.08 6.69 -8.28
C VAL A 78 5.33 7.37 -9.64
N ARG A 79 5.36 6.61 -10.75
CA ARG A 79 5.65 7.14 -12.09
C ARG A 79 4.42 7.59 -12.89
N SER A 80 3.20 7.45 -12.35
CA SER A 80 1.97 7.90 -13.04
C SER A 80 1.55 9.34 -12.71
N VAL A 81 2.30 10.06 -11.86
CA VAL A 81 2.12 11.51 -11.64
C VAL A 81 3.22 12.26 -12.40
N ASN A 82 3.11 12.24 -13.73
CA ASN A 82 3.70 13.22 -14.65
C ASN A 82 3.20 12.90 -16.06
N ARG A 83 1.92 13.23 -16.28
CA ARG A 83 1.41 13.57 -17.61
C ARG A 83 0.19 14.46 -17.49
#